data_AF-A0A7I8CBP0-F1
#
_entry.id   AF-A0A7I8CBP0-F1
#
_cell.length_a   1.000
_cell.length_b   1.000
_cell.length_c   1.000
_cell.angle_alpha   90.00
_cell.angle_beta   90.00
_cell.angle_gamma   90.00
#
_symmetry.space_group_name_H-M   'P 1'
#
loop_
_entity.id
_entity.type
_entity.pdbx_description
1 polymer ?
#
loop_
_entity_poly.entity_id
_entity_poly.type
_entity_poly.pdbx_seq_one_letter_code
_entity_poly.pdbx_strand_id
1 'polypeptide(L)'
;MLATKPCTATCVIDGIAVTLTFFPDTGVLRITDSTGSRLRETRWSASWQSLVATFRELSETPVEERADPDVLFGSYYRSNAISGRYAN
;
A
#
# COMPACT_ATOMS: atom_id res chain seq x y z
N MET A 1 30.15 -14.49 20.33
CA MET A 1 28.94 -14.35 19.48
C MET A 1 28.99 -12.95 18.88
N LEU A 2 29.06 -12.82 17.56
CA LEU A 2 28.81 -11.52 16.92
C LEU A 2 27.32 -11.25 17.11
N ALA A 3 26.97 -10.31 17.98
CA ALA A 3 25.59 -9.83 18.04
C ALA A 3 25.34 -9.02 16.77
N THR A 4 24.49 -9.51 15.89
CA THR A 4 24.19 -8.86 14.63
C THR A 4 23.16 -7.77 14.88
N LYS A 5 23.42 -6.54 14.42
CA LYS A 5 22.55 -5.40 14.72
C LYS A 5 21.11 -5.69 14.23
N PRO A 6 20.08 -5.50 15.08
CA PRO A 6 18.70 -5.68 14.64
C PRO A 6 18.35 -4.73 13.50
N CYS A 7 17.60 -5.24 12.53
CA CYS A 7 17.07 -4.44 11.43
C CYS A 7 15.71 -3.87 11.84
N THR A 8 15.45 -2.59 11.53
CA THR A 8 14.21 -1.92 11.96
C THR A 8 13.59 -1.17 10.78
N ALA A 9 12.28 -1.21 10.67
CA ALA A 9 11.50 -0.36 9.76
C ALA A 9 10.18 0.04 10.43
N THR A 10 9.64 1.17 10.00
CA THR A 10 8.31 1.63 10.43
C THR A 10 7.38 1.57 9.23
N CYS A 11 6.19 1.01 9.42
CA CYS A 11 5.15 0.98 8.41
C CYS A 11 3.78 1.23 9.05
N VAL A 12 2.77 1.45 8.22
CA VAL A 12 1.38 1.64 8.67
C VAL A 12 0.59 0.39 8.34
N ILE A 13 -0.05 -0.23 9.34
CA ILE A 13 -0.94 -1.38 9.19
C ILE A 13 -2.31 -0.95 9.72
N ASP A 14 -3.36 -1.07 8.90
CA ASP A 14 -4.73 -0.66 9.26
C ASP A 14 -4.84 0.79 9.77
N GLY A 15 -4.03 1.70 9.23
CA GLY A 15 -3.97 3.11 9.66
C GLY A 15 -3.16 3.35 10.94
N ILE A 16 -2.57 2.30 11.53
CA ILE A 16 -1.77 2.39 12.76
C ILE A 16 -0.29 2.30 12.40
N ALA A 17 0.49 3.30 12.84
CA ALA A 17 1.95 3.25 12.71
C ALA A 17 2.52 2.17 13.65
N VAL A 18 3.26 1.23 13.07
CA VAL A 18 3.93 0.14 13.79
C VAL A 18 5.41 0.09 13.43
N THR A 19 6.22 -0.38 14.36
CA THR A 19 7.65 -0.60 14.17
C THR A 19 7.94 -2.09 14.13
N LEU A 20 8.57 -2.53 13.05
CA LEU A 20 9.04 -3.88 12.82
C LEU A 20 10.51 -3.96 13.20
N THR A 21 10.88 -4.86 14.11
CA THR A 21 12.26 -5.11 14.53
C THR A 21 12.62 -6.58 14.28
N PHE A 22 13.59 -6.84 13.41
CA PHE A 22 14.08 -8.18 13.11
C PHE A 22 15.45 -8.43 13.74
N PHE A 23 15.55 -9.53 14.48
CA PHE A 23 16.76 -10.00 15.15
C PHE A 23 17.35 -11.17 14.34
N PRO A 24 18.31 -10.92 13.43
CA PRO A 24 18.85 -11.94 12.53
C PRO A 24 19.51 -13.11 13.28
N ASP A 25 20.09 -12.87 14.46
CA ASP A 25 20.72 -13.93 15.28
C ASP A 25 19.72 -15.01 15.74
N THR A 26 18.46 -14.62 15.93
CA THR A 26 17.41 -15.51 16.47
C THR A 26 16.30 -15.80 15.47
N GLY A 27 16.26 -15.07 14.35
CA GLY A 27 15.16 -15.06 13.39
C GLY A 27 13.87 -14.46 13.95
N VAL A 28 13.92 -13.73 15.07
CA VAL A 28 12.72 -13.16 15.69
C VAL A 28 12.34 -11.86 15.00
N LEU A 29 11.08 -11.77 14.59
CA LEU A 29 10.44 -10.53 14.14
C LEU A 29 9.48 -10.05 15.23
N ARG A 30 9.72 -8.83 15.72
CA ARG A 30 8.88 -8.15 16.70
C ARG A 30 8.14 -7.00 16.04
N ILE A 31 6.86 -6.87 16.36
CA ILE A 31 5.99 -5.77 15.94
C ILE A 31 5.62 -5.00 17.20
N THR A 32 5.89 -3.70 17.21
CA THR A 32 5.50 -2.78 18.27
C THR A 32 4.60 -1.69 17.70
N ASP A 33 3.68 -1.16 18.50
CA ASP A 33 2.91 0.02 18.11
C ASP A 33 3.76 1.30 18.27
N SER A 34 3.16 2.45 17.95
CA SER A 34 3.81 3.76 18.05
C SER A 34 4.18 4.18 19.48
N THR A 35 3.53 3.63 20.50
CA THR A 35 3.89 3.83 21.91
C THR A 35 5.03 2.93 22.37
N GLY A 36 5.46 1.98 21.53
CA GLY A 36 6.50 1.01 21.86
C GLY A 36 5.97 -0.25 22.58
N SER A 37 4.66 -0.40 22.73
CA SER A 37 4.06 -1.63 23.25
C SER A 37 4.21 -2.76 22.24
N ARG A 38 4.57 -3.94 22.72
CA ARG A 38 4.79 -5.12 21.88
C ARG A 38 3.45 -5.73 21.48
N LEU A 39 3.07 -5.55 20.22
CA LEU A 39 1.86 -6.12 19.63
C LEU A 39 2.02 -7.61 19.34
N ARG A 40 3.15 -7.98 18.73
CA ARG A 40 3.39 -9.36 18.30
C ARG A 40 4.87 -9.68 18.25
N GLU A 41 5.19 -10.94 18.45
CA GLU A 41 6.51 -11.48 18.16
C GLU A 41 6.33 -12.86 17.54
N THR A 42 7.09 -13.13 16.49
CA THR A 42 7.06 -14.40 15.78
C THR A 42 8.45 -14.77 15.30
N ARG A 43 8.69 -16.05 15.04
CA ARG A 43 9.86 -16.46 14.26
C ARG A 43 9.56 -16.26 12.78
N TRP A 44 10.45 -15.55 12.11
CA TRP A 44 10.39 -15.30 10.68
C TRP A 44 11.49 -16.12 9.99
N SER A 45 11.09 -16.94 9.02
CA SER A 45 11.96 -17.91 8.36
C SER A 45 12.77 -17.33 7.19
N ALA A 46 12.40 -16.15 6.69
CA ALA A 46 13.07 -15.50 5.56
C ALA A 46 13.98 -14.35 6.01
N SER A 47 14.72 -13.75 5.06
CA SER A 47 15.59 -12.61 5.34
C SER A 47 14.80 -11.32 5.55
N TRP A 48 15.43 -10.36 6.25
CA TRP A 48 14.89 -9.00 6.38
C TRP A 48 14.65 -8.33 5.01
N GLN A 49 15.55 -8.53 4.05
CA GLN A 49 15.42 -7.92 2.72
C GLN A 49 14.18 -8.45 2.00
N SER A 50 13.91 -9.76 2.08
CA SER A 50 12.72 -10.37 1.50
C SER A 50 11.44 -9.82 2.14
N LEU A 51 11.42 -9.63 3.46
CA LEU A 51 10.29 -9.03 4.17
C LEU A 51 10.02 -7.59 3.67
N VAL A 52 11.06 -6.76 3.59
CA VAL A 52 10.95 -5.37 3.13
C VAL A 52 10.51 -5.28 1.67
N ALA A 53 11.02 -6.16 0.80
CA ALA A 53 10.61 -6.22 -0.60
C ALA A 53 9.11 -6.51 -0.73
N THR A 54 8.60 -7.51 0.00
CA THR A 54 7.16 -7.83 0.03
C THR A 54 6.31 -6.66 0.50
N PHE A 55 6.74 -5.93 1.55
CA PHE A 55 6.02 -4.73 1.98
C PHE A 55 5.97 -3.65 0.91
N ARG A 56 7.07 -3.48 0.16
CA ARG A 56 7.12 -2.51 -0.93
C ARG A 56 6.17 -2.88 -2.06
N GLU A 57 6.21 -4.14 -2.50
CA GLU A 57 5.31 -4.67 -3.54
C GLU A 57 3.83 -4.51 -3.15
N LEU A 58 3.47 -4.81 -1.89
CA LEU A 58 2.11 -4.64 -1.38
C LEU A 58 1.69 -3.17 -1.29
N SER A 59 2.64 -2.25 -1.05
CA SER A 59 2.35 -0.81 -1.06
C SER A 59 2.20 -0.23 -2.48
N GLU A 60 2.78 -0.89 -3.48
CA GLU A 60 2.81 -0.44 -4.87
C GLU A 60 1.57 -0.89 -5.68
N THR A 61 0.63 -1.67 -5.12
CA THR A 61 -0.60 -2.05 -5.85
C THR A 61 -1.51 -0.84 -6.06
N PRO A 62 -1.72 -0.36 -7.29
CA PRO A 62 -2.58 0.79 -7.53
C PRO A 62 -4.04 0.40 -7.30
N VAL A 63 -4.73 1.17 -6.47
CA VAL A 63 -6.19 1.28 -6.52
C VAL A 63 -6.54 1.98 -7.82
N GLU A 64 -6.62 1.23 -8.91
CA GLU A 64 -7.07 1.74 -10.20
C GLU A 64 -8.22 0.90 -10.72
N GLU A 65 -9.35 0.97 -10.00
CA GLU A 65 -10.67 0.96 -10.63
C GLU A 65 -11.42 2.20 -10.17
N ARG A 66 -10.85 3.38 -10.46
CA ARG A 66 -11.66 4.59 -10.55
C ARG A 66 -12.39 4.52 -11.87
N ALA A 67 -13.57 3.92 -11.84
CA ALA A 67 -14.56 4.10 -12.90
C ALA A 67 -14.71 5.61 -13.13
N ASP A 68 -14.31 6.04 -14.32
CA ASP A 68 -14.39 7.42 -14.76
C ASP A 68 -15.88 7.83 -14.81
N PRO A 69 -16.33 8.83 -14.03
CA PRO A 69 -17.73 9.22 -14.00
C PRO A 69 -18.21 9.83 -15.32
N ASP A 70 -17.31 10.28 -16.20
CA ASP A 70 -17.65 10.89 -17.49
C ASP A 70 -18.13 9.82 -18.50
N VAL A 71 -17.67 8.57 -18.38
CA VAL A 71 -18.11 7.44 -19.21
C VAL A 71 -19.57 7.03 -18.91
N LEU A 72 -20.05 7.24 -17.67
CA LEU A 72 -21.40 6.81 -17.26
C LEU A 72 -22.51 7.80 -17.63
N PHE A 73 -22.20 9.09 -17.82
CA PHE A 73 -23.21 10.13 -18.09
C PHE A 73 -23.09 10.81 -19.47
N GLY A 74 -22.02 10.55 -20.24
CA GLY A 74 -21.69 11.27 -21.47
C GLY A 74 -22.58 11.03 -22.72
N SER A 75 -23.55 10.11 -22.67
CA SER A 75 -24.32 9.72 -23.88
C SER A 75 -25.67 10.43 -24.05
N TYR A 76 -26.14 11.22 -23.08
CA TYR A 76 -27.53 11.72 -23.09
C TYR A 76 -27.73 13.16 -23.63
N TYR A 77 -26.68 13.88 -24.03
CA TYR A 77 -26.80 15.27 -24.51
C TYR A 77 -26.28 15.53 -25.93
N ARG A 78 -26.11 14.49 -26.78
CA ARG A 78 -25.87 14.69 -28.22
C ARG A 78 -27.14 14.45 -29.03
N SER A 79 -28.21 15.14 -28.67
CA SER A 79 -29.41 15.28 -29.48
C SER A 79 -30.10 16.56 -29.04
N ASN A 80 -29.74 17.70 -29.64
CA ASN A 80 -30.66 18.67 -30.24
C ASN A 80 -29.91 19.98 -30.59
N ALA A 81 -29.40 20.10 -31.80
CA ALA A 81 -29.15 21.39 -32.43
C ALA A 81 -29.53 21.30 -33.91
N ILE A 82 -30.84 21.25 -34.09
CA ILE A 82 -31.63 21.88 -35.15
C ILE A 82 -30.81 22.95 -35.91
N SER A 83 -30.66 22.77 -37.21
CA SER A 83 -31.46 23.49 -38.22
C SER A 83 -31.01 24.93 -38.44
N GLY A 84 -30.41 25.18 -39.60
CA GLY A 84 -30.41 26.52 -40.18
C GLY A 84 -29.27 26.79 -41.16
N ARG A 85 -29.65 26.87 -42.43
CA ARG A 85 -29.10 27.78 -43.46
C ARG A 85 -27.83 27.34 -44.19
N TYR A 86 -28.04 26.70 -45.34
CA TYR A 86 -27.44 27.17 -46.60
C TYR A 86 -28.48 27.01 -47.71
N ALA A 87 -29.14 28.11 -48.04
CA ALA A 87 -29.90 28.30 -49.26
C ALA A 87 -29.43 29.64 -49.84
N ASN A 88 -28.51 29.57 -50.80
CA ASN A 88 -28.52 30.21 -52.13
C ASN A 88 -27.13 30.02 -52.74
#